data_AF-A0A1F5WGA8-F1
#
_entry.id   AF-A0A1F5WGA8-F1
#
_cell.length_a   1.000
_cell.length_b   1.000
_cell.length_c   1.000
_cell.angle_alpha   90.00
_cell.angle_beta   90.00
_cell.angle_gamma   90.00
#
_symmetry.space_group_name_H-M   'P 1'
#
loop_
_entity.id
_entity.type
_entity.pdbx_description
1 polymer ?
#
loop_
_entity_poly.entity_id
_entity_poly.type
_entity_poly.pdbx_seq_one_letter_code
_entity_poly.pdbx_strand_id
1 'polypeptide(L)'
;MNTKKYFILFAALPAMLIMVSIVNARGEANRSLPDRVIAHTENETSEAVSLGCEVVRDAKTLKALRCPRGVAVSLSLAEDVRVFALRENGFVNETRRPESGGTAAYTGPLNQIGADIVHNASNTGSGRKVVVLDTGYNYFHPELVSSYLGGKDFVNNDNDPMDDEGHGSHVSGIITADGIDPKAKGVAPDAGIIAGKVLDQNGSGYFSDIVAAIYWAVDGSDGVYGTGDDFGADGISMSLGTAAPYVYKGFCNNALPDLTNAIKYAVDKNITVVAAAGNSGGSGVSIPGCISYSTTVGAVSSTDKVASFSGKGNALDITAPGVSIYSSVLGNGYASWSGTSMATPMISGVVALIKYANPTAIQSVVENKLFSTAKDLGRSGKDTSYGWGRVRANLAVQ
;
A
#
# COMPACT_ATOMS: atom_id res chain seq x y z
N MET A 1 -93.37 -13.59 6.51
CA MET A 1 -92.59 -14.27 7.57
C MET A 1 -91.35 -14.85 6.91
N ASN A 2 -90.24 -14.11 6.97
CA ASN A 2 -89.03 -14.39 6.18
C ASN A 2 -87.97 -15.05 7.07
N THR A 3 -87.68 -16.31 6.77
CA THR A 3 -86.62 -17.14 7.34
C THR A 3 -85.26 -16.71 6.80
N LYS A 4 -84.37 -16.19 7.66
CA LYS A 4 -82.94 -16.06 7.35
C LYS A 4 -82.17 -17.17 8.05
N LYS A 5 -81.58 -18.06 7.24
CA LYS A 5 -80.62 -19.09 7.63
C LYS A 5 -79.29 -18.40 8.00
N TYR A 6 -78.75 -18.72 9.16
CA TYR A 6 -77.37 -18.38 9.54
C TYR A 6 -76.43 -19.40 8.89
N PHE A 7 -75.56 -18.95 7.98
CA PHE A 7 -74.40 -19.70 7.51
C PHE A 7 -73.21 -19.32 8.40
N ILE A 8 -72.68 -20.31 9.11
CA ILE A 8 -71.42 -20.21 9.85
C ILE A 8 -70.30 -20.39 8.83
N LEU A 9 -69.57 -19.32 8.51
CA LEU A 9 -68.27 -19.42 7.82
C LEU A 9 -67.17 -19.53 8.87
N PHE A 10 -66.56 -20.71 8.99
CA PHE A 10 -65.25 -20.85 9.63
C PHE A 10 -64.19 -20.27 8.69
N ALA A 11 -63.60 -19.14 9.05
CA ALA A 11 -62.38 -18.64 8.42
C ALA A 11 -61.20 -19.42 9.00
N ALA A 12 -60.68 -20.39 8.25
CA ALA A 12 -59.40 -21.01 8.53
C ALA A 12 -58.28 -20.01 8.19
N LEU A 13 -57.59 -19.48 9.20
CA LEU A 13 -56.32 -18.76 9.00
C LEU A 13 -55.25 -19.78 8.55
N PRO A 14 -54.57 -19.58 7.41
CA PRO A 14 -53.39 -20.36 7.11
C PRO A 14 -52.26 -19.92 8.04
N ALA A 15 -51.80 -20.82 8.90
CA ALA A 15 -50.55 -20.67 9.63
C ALA A 15 -49.41 -20.59 8.60
N MET A 16 -48.88 -19.38 8.40
CA MET A 16 -47.70 -19.15 7.57
C MET A 16 -46.50 -19.69 8.35
N LEU A 17 -46.15 -20.95 8.09
CA LEU A 17 -44.88 -21.53 8.51
C LEU A 17 -43.77 -20.69 7.87
N ILE A 18 -43.08 -19.88 8.67
CA ILE A 18 -41.79 -19.30 8.28
C ILE A 18 -40.81 -20.48 8.28
N MET A 19 -40.62 -21.08 7.11
CA MET A 19 -39.46 -21.90 6.80
C MET A 19 -38.25 -20.98 6.93
N VAL A 20 -37.62 -20.98 8.10
CA VAL A 20 -36.22 -20.57 8.21
C VAL A 20 -35.45 -21.60 7.39
N SER A 21 -35.07 -21.21 6.19
CA SER A 21 -34.13 -21.97 5.39
C SER A 21 -32.87 -22.14 6.22
N ILE A 22 -32.69 -23.33 6.79
CA ILE A 22 -31.39 -23.80 7.24
C ILE A 22 -30.57 -23.94 5.95
N VAL A 23 -29.95 -22.83 5.55
CA VAL A 23 -28.89 -22.86 4.54
C VAL A 23 -27.83 -23.79 5.11
N ASN A 24 -27.53 -24.84 4.35
CA ASN A 24 -26.55 -25.88 4.67
C ASN A 24 -25.29 -25.28 5.32
N ALA A 25 -25.17 -25.43 6.64
CA ALA A 25 -23.94 -25.20 7.43
C ALA A 25 -22.82 -26.22 7.12
N ARG A 26 -22.86 -26.87 5.95
CA ARG A 26 -21.89 -27.87 5.49
C ARG A 26 -20.88 -27.31 4.48
N GLY A 27 -21.03 -26.06 4.05
CA GLY A 27 -20.11 -25.38 3.13
C GLY A 27 -18.99 -24.57 3.79
N GLU A 28 -19.11 -24.21 5.08
CA GLU A 28 -18.13 -23.35 5.78
C GLU A 28 -17.08 -24.11 6.59
N ALA A 29 -17.25 -25.42 6.77
CA ALA A 29 -16.40 -26.22 7.66
C ALA A 29 -14.97 -26.45 7.15
N ASN A 30 -14.61 -25.96 5.95
CA ASN A 30 -13.30 -26.24 5.32
C ASN A 30 -12.46 -24.99 5.01
N ARG A 31 -12.81 -23.81 5.55
CA ARG A 31 -11.83 -22.71 5.64
C ARG A 31 -11.08 -22.86 6.95
N SER A 32 -9.74 -22.87 6.90
CA SER A 32 -8.93 -22.57 8.08
C SER A 32 -9.44 -21.25 8.63
N LEU A 33 -9.75 -21.19 9.93
CA LEU A 33 -10.11 -19.91 10.53
C LEU A 33 -8.92 -18.96 10.43
N PRO A 34 -9.18 -17.65 10.38
CA PRO A 34 -8.11 -16.68 10.30
C PRO A 34 -7.25 -16.74 11.57
N ASP A 35 -5.95 -16.63 11.39
CA ASP A 35 -4.98 -16.60 12.50
C ASP A 35 -5.18 -15.36 13.42
N ARG A 36 -5.85 -14.33 12.90
CA ARG A 36 -6.17 -13.07 13.59
C ARG A 36 -7.54 -12.54 13.17
N VAL A 37 -8.27 -11.96 14.10
CA VAL A 37 -9.59 -11.34 13.88
C VAL A 37 -9.62 -9.89 14.38
N ILE A 38 -10.66 -9.15 14.01
CA ILE A 38 -10.82 -7.73 14.30
C ILE A 38 -12.01 -7.50 15.22
N ALA A 39 -11.80 -6.66 16.23
CA ALA A 39 -12.85 -6.00 17.00
C ALA A 39 -12.80 -4.49 16.72
N HIS A 40 -13.95 -3.86 16.52
CA HIS A 40 -14.06 -2.43 16.21
C HIS A 40 -14.44 -1.60 17.44
N THR A 41 -14.88 -2.26 18.52
CA THR A 41 -15.31 -1.60 19.74
C THR A 41 -14.65 -2.18 20.99
N GLU A 42 -14.58 -1.37 22.04
CA GLU A 42 -14.10 -1.82 23.35
C GLU A 42 -14.99 -2.92 23.96
N ASN A 43 -16.29 -2.91 23.66
CA ASN A 43 -17.20 -3.96 24.11
C ASN A 43 -16.90 -5.30 23.44
N GLU A 44 -16.77 -5.32 22.11
CA GLU A 44 -16.37 -6.53 21.36
C GLU A 44 -15.01 -7.05 21.84
N THR A 45 -14.06 -6.13 22.05
CA THR A 45 -12.73 -6.47 22.56
C THR A 45 -12.81 -7.09 23.95
N SER A 46 -13.51 -6.45 24.89
CA SER A 46 -13.63 -6.93 26.26
C SER A 46 -14.32 -8.28 26.34
N GLU A 47 -15.36 -8.49 25.54
CA GLU A 47 -16.06 -9.78 25.44
C GLU A 47 -15.12 -10.87 24.88
N ALA A 48 -14.42 -10.59 23.78
CA ALA A 48 -13.48 -11.53 23.18
C ALA A 48 -12.34 -11.91 24.13
N VAL A 49 -11.76 -10.93 24.83
CA VAL A 49 -10.72 -11.15 25.84
C VAL A 49 -11.26 -11.98 27.01
N SER A 50 -12.50 -11.74 27.46
CA SER A 50 -13.13 -12.54 28.52
C SER A 50 -13.30 -14.02 28.15
N LEU A 51 -13.34 -14.32 26.85
CA LEU A 51 -13.44 -15.66 26.28
C LEU A 51 -12.08 -16.25 25.87
N GLY A 52 -10.97 -15.59 26.21
CA GLY A 52 -9.61 -16.11 26.01
C GLY A 52 -8.91 -15.64 24.74
N CYS A 53 -9.39 -14.58 24.09
CA CYS A 53 -8.62 -13.89 23.06
C CYS A 53 -7.51 -12.99 23.64
N GLU A 54 -6.45 -12.78 22.88
CA GLU A 54 -5.34 -11.87 23.19
C GLU A 54 -5.31 -10.72 22.20
N VAL A 55 -5.20 -9.49 22.69
CA VAL A 55 -4.96 -8.31 21.84
C VAL A 55 -3.52 -8.34 21.36
N VAL A 56 -3.32 -8.41 20.04
CA VAL A 56 -1.99 -8.43 19.42
C VAL A 56 -1.67 -7.16 18.63
N ARG A 57 -2.69 -6.36 18.31
CA ARG A 57 -2.52 -5.02 17.73
C ARG A 57 -3.61 -4.09 18.23
N ASP A 58 -3.20 -2.91 18.65
CA ASP A 58 -4.08 -1.78 18.91
C ASP A 58 -3.86 -0.76 17.80
N ALA A 59 -4.89 -0.51 17.00
CA ALA A 59 -4.92 0.56 16.01
C ALA A 59 -6.03 1.52 16.43
N LYS A 60 -5.83 2.82 16.27
CA LYS A 60 -6.73 3.87 16.79
C LYS A 60 -8.25 3.62 16.60
N THR A 61 -8.64 2.91 15.55
CA THR A 61 -10.04 2.59 15.22
C THR A 61 -10.43 1.11 15.36
N LEU A 62 -9.49 0.20 15.64
CA LEU A 62 -9.73 -1.24 15.75
C LEU A 62 -8.70 -1.95 16.65
N LYS A 63 -9.03 -3.13 17.13
CA LYS A 63 -8.06 -4.03 17.78
C LYS A 63 -8.02 -5.35 17.03
N ALA A 64 -6.81 -5.84 16.77
CA ALA A 64 -6.61 -7.17 16.22
C ALA A 64 -6.32 -8.17 17.34
N LEU A 65 -6.98 -9.31 17.26
CA LEU A 65 -7.04 -10.31 18.32
C LEU A 65 -6.61 -11.69 17.79
N ARG A 66 -5.82 -12.41 18.58
CA ARG A 66 -5.66 -13.86 18.41
C ARG A 66 -6.67 -14.56 19.31
N CYS A 67 -7.55 -15.36 18.71
CA CYS A 67 -8.68 -15.97 19.40
C CYS A 67 -8.67 -17.50 19.26
N PRO A 68 -9.13 -18.26 20.28
CA PRO A 68 -9.50 -19.65 20.09
C PRO A 68 -10.55 -19.80 18.99
N ARG A 69 -10.45 -20.88 18.20
CA ARG A 69 -11.33 -21.20 17.04
C ARG A 69 -12.82 -20.98 17.31
N GLY A 70 -13.33 -21.44 18.46
CA GLY A 70 -14.75 -21.33 18.80
C GLY A 70 -15.20 -19.91 19.12
N VAL A 71 -14.31 -19.07 19.66
CA VAL A 71 -14.63 -17.74 20.17
C VAL A 71 -14.81 -16.73 19.04
N ALA A 72 -13.88 -16.73 18.07
CA ALA A 72 -13.96 -15.86 16.90
C ALA A 72 -15.29 -16.06 16.14
N VAL A 73 -15.68 -17.33 15.97
CA VAL A 73 -16.95 -17.70 15.30
C VAL A 73 -18.15 -17.31 16.16
N SER A 74 -18.13 -17.58 17.47
CA SER A 74 -19.27 -17.26 18.34
C SER A 74 -19.56 -15.75 18.41
N LEU A 75 -18.51 -14.93 18.33
CA LEU A 75 -18.62 -13.48 18.37
C LEU A 75 -18.78 -12.83 16.98
N SER A 76 -18.77 -13.63 15.91
CA SER A 76 -18.86 -13.14 14.53
C SER A 76 -17.81 -12.06 14.20
N LEU A 77 -16.61 -12.16 14.77
CA LEU A 77 -15.53 -11.21 14.53
C LEU A 77 -15.00 -11.37 13.10
N ALA A 78 -14.72 -10.24 12.45
CA ALA A 78 -14.20 -10.23 11.09
C ALA A 78 -12.76 -10.74 11.02
N GLU A 79 -12.40 -11.37 9.91
CA GLU A 79 -11.03 -11.76 9.63
C GLU A 79 -10.12 -10.54 9.48
N ASP A 80 -8.90 -10.64 10.03
CA ASP A 80 -7.84 -9.71 9.70
C ASP A 80 -7.24 -10.04 8.32
N VAL A 81 -7.68 -9.29 7.31
CA VAL A 81 -7.29 -9.47 5.91
C VAL A 81 -5.78 -9.39 5.73
N ARG A 82 -5.23 -10.41 5.05
CA ARG A 82 -3.81 -10.50 4.69
C ARG A 82 -3.43 -9.58 3.54
N VAL A 83 -2.22 -9.03 3.64
CA VAL A 83 -1.60 -8.14 2.66
C VAL A 83 -0.21 -8.67 2.32
N PHE A 84 0.25 -8.41 1.10
CA PHE A 84 1.49 -9.00 0.56
C PHE A 84 2.34 -7.97 -0.18
N ALA A 85 3.66 -8.17 -0.17
CA ALA A 85 4.58 -7.52 -1.09
C ALA A 85 4.25 -7.93 -2.54
N LEU A 86 4.22 -6.98 -3.47
CA LEU A 86 3.75 -7.21 -4.85
C LEU A 86 4.89 -7.29 -5.86
N ARG A 87 5.42 -8.50 -6.06
CA ARG A 87 6.43 -8.80 -7.10
C ARG A 87 5.89 -9.78 -8.15
N GLU A 88 6.33 -9.67 -9.39
CA GLU A 88 6.15 -10.72 -10.41
C GLU A 88 7.23 -11.81 -10.21
N ASN A 89 6.84 -13.09 -10.29
CA ASN A 89 7.74 -14.23 -10.12
C ASN A 89 8.76 -14.31 -11.27
N GLY A 90 9.85 -13.54 -11.14
CA GLY A 90 10.98 -13.49 -12.05
C GLY A 90 12.20 -13.00 -11.28
N PHE A 91 12.69 -13.83 -10.36
CA PHE A 91 13.91 -13.54 -9.61
C PHE A 91 15.13 -13.66 -10.52
N VAL A 92 15.81 -12.55 -10.78
CA VAL A 92 17.18 -12.55 -11.29
C VAL A 92 18.07 -11.93 -10.22
N ASN A 93 18.76 -12.77 -9.45
CA ASN A 93 19.82 -12.31 -8.55
C ASN A 93 21.04 -11.96 -9.40
N GLU A 94 21.37 -10.68 -9.51
CA GLU A 94 22.65 -10.24 -10.05
C GLU A 94 23.62 -10.02 -8.89
N THR A 95 24.28 -11.08 -8.43
CA THR A 95 25.31 -11.00 -7.39
C THR A 95 26.66 -10.48 -7.90
N ARG A 96 26.72 -9.83 -9.07
CA ARG A 96 27.97 -9.31 -9.63
C ARG A 96 28.15 -7.84 -9.34
N ARG A 97 29.27 -7.51 -8.69
CA ARG A 97 29.91 -6.19 -8.76
C ARG A 97 29.92 -5.70 -10.22
N PRO A 98 29.60 -4.44 -10.52
CA PRO A 98 29.64 -3.94 -11.89
C PRO A 98 31.08 -4.00 -12.40
N GLU A 99 31.33 -4.75 -13.46
CA GLU A 99 32.51 -4.52 -14.29
C GLU A 99 32.33 -3.17 -14.98
N SER A 100 33.29 -2.27 -14.78
CA SER A 100 33.38 -0.99 -15.45
C SER A 100 33.54 -1.21 -16.96
N GLY A 101 32.46 -1.08 -17.72
CA GLY A 101 32.53 -1.24 -19.17
C GLY A 101 31.31 -0.70 -19.92
N GLY A 102 31.50 0.40 -20.66
CA GLY A 102 30.62 0.82 -21.75
C GLY A 102 30.04 2.24 -21.61
N THR A 103 30.53 3.16 -22.44
CA THR A 103 30.08 4.57 -22.57
C THR A 103 28.79 4.74 -23.39
N ALA A 104 27.88 3.76 -23.36
CA ALA A 104 26.53 3.96 -23.91
C ALA A 104 25.69 4.65 -22.82
N ALA A 105 24.99 5.74 -23.16
CA ALA A 105 24.09 6.41 -22.23
C ALA A 105 23.03 5.41 -21.74
N TYR A 106 23.20 4.91 -20.52
CA TYR A 106 22.20 4.09 -19.86
C TYR A 106 20.93 4.93 -19.71
N THR A 107 19.89 4.65 -20.49
CA THR A 107 18.57 5.28 -20.33
C THR A 107 17.80 4.46 -19.30
N GLY A 108 18.11 4.70 -18.02
CA GLY A 108 17.47 4.01 -16.90
C GLY A 108 16.05 4.54 -16.64
N PRO A 109 15.35 3.94 -15.65
CA PRO A 109 14.04 4.43 -15.20
C PRO A 109 14.04 5.92 -14.83
N LEU A 110 15.14 6.42 -14.25
CA LEU A 110 15.31 7.84 -13.92
C LEU A 110 15.23 8.73 -15.16
N ASN A 111 15.95 8.40 -16.24
CA ASN A 111 15.90 9.16 -17.49
C ASN A 111 14.51 9.08 -18.13
N GLN A 112 13.85 7.92 -18.03
CA GLN A 112 12.49 7.77 -18.54
C GLN A 112 11.57 8.80 -17.89
N ILE A 113 11.57 8.93 -16.56
CA ILE A 113 10.76 9.91 -15.82
C ILE A 113 11.36 11.32 -15.75
N GLY A 114 12.57 11.54 -16.26
CA GLY A 114 13.25 12.84 -16.21
C GLY A 114 13.78 13.23 -14.83
N ALA A 115 14.00 12.28 -13.92
CA ALA A 115 14.54 12.58 -12.59
C ALA A 115 16.01 13.03 -12.64
N ASP A 116 16.77 12.53 -13.61
CA ASP A 116 18.14 12.98 -13.92
C ASP A 116 18.21 14.49 -14.24
N ILE A 117 17.22 15.01 -14.98
CA ILE A 117 17.11 16.45 -15.26
C ILE A 117 16.87 17.23 -13.97
N VAL A 118 16.06 16.70 -13.05
CA VAL A 118 15.76 17.32 -11.75
C VAL A 118 17.01 17.35 -10.86
N HIS A 119 17.78 16.25 -10.83
CA HIS A 119 19.04 16.19 -10.10
C HIS A 119 20.06 17.21 -10.62
N ASN A 120 20.17 17.36 -11.95
CA ASN A 120 21.05 18.35 -12.57
C ASN A 120 20.66 19.80 -12.27
N ALA A 121 19.41 20.04 -11.83
CA ALA A 121 18.93 21.33 -11.33
C ALA A 121 19.09 21.47 -9.80
N SER A 122 19.92 20.64 -9.16
CA SER A 122 20.20 20.64 -7.72
C SER A 122 18.97 20.36 -6.84
N ASN A 123 18.01 19.61 -7.36
CA ASN A 123 16.90 19.07 -6.58
C ASN A 123 17.05 17.54 -6.49
N THR A 124 17.42 17.08 -5.31
CA THR A 124 17.63 15.66 -4.97
C THR A 124 16.74 15.20 -3.82
N GLY A 125 15.81 16.05 -3.36
CA GLY A 125 14.89 15.74 -2.26
C GLY A 125 15.41 16.04 -0.86
N SER A 126 16.52 16.77 -0.71
CA SER A 126 17.12 17.07 0.60
C SER A 126 16.13 17.62 1.62
N GLY A 127 16.12 17.02 2.82
CA GLY A 127 15.25 17.43 3.94
C GLY A 127 13.77 17.08 3.75
N ARG A 128 13.42 16.31 2.71
CA ARG A 128 12.11 15.68 2.53
C ARG A 128 12.10 14.30 3.14
N LYS A 129 10.94 13.82 3.55
CA LYS A 129 10.80 12.55 4.27
C LYS A 129 9.69 11.70 3.67
N VAL A 130 9.95 10.42 3.47
CA VAL A 130 8.95 9.44 3.05
C VAL A 130 8.89 8.32 4.08
N VAL A 131 7.68 8.00 4.54
CA VAL A 131 7.47 6.78 5.33
C VAL A 131 7.24 5.62 4.37
N VAL A 132 8.01 4.54 4.51
CA VAL A 132 7.87 3.33 3.68
C VAL A 132 7.29 2.22 4.54
N LEU A 133 6.09 1.75 4.20
CA LEU A 133 5.41 0.65 4.88
C LEU A 133 5.60 -0.64 4.06
N ASP A 134 6.52 -1.50 4.49
CA ASP A 134 6.97 -2.66 3.71
C ASP A 134 7.58 -3.78 4.58
N THR A 135 8.47 -4.63 4.07
CA THR A 135 9.15 -5.73 4.79
C THR A 135 10.27 -5.26 5.72
N GLY A 136 10.54 -3.96 5.78
CA GLY A 136 11.61 -3.38 6.60
C GLY A 136 12.58 -2.55 5.77
N TYR A 137 13.74 -2.27 6.35
CA TYR A 137 14.78 -1.45 5.76
C TYR A 137 16.17 -1.94 6.19
N ASN A 138 17.01 -2.29 5.23
CA ASN A 138 18.40 -2.65 5.49
C ASN A 138 19.27 -1.41 5.70
N TYR A 139 19.30 -0.92 6.94
CA TYR A 139 20.07 0.27 7.33
C TYR A 139 21.60 0.04 7.37
N PHE A 140 22.09 -1.14 6.99
CA PHE A 140 23.52 -1.41 6.76
C PHE A 140 23.92 -1.36 5.28
N HIS A 141 22.96 -1.33 4.34
CA HIS A 141 23.28 -1.29 2.92
C HIS A 141 23.99 0.03 2.57
N PRO A 142 25.13 0.02 1.84
CA PRO A 142 25.88 1.23 1.53
C PRO A 142 25.07 2.32 0.82
N GLU A 143 24.14 1.93 -0.07
CA GLU A 143 23.23 2.87 -0.76
C GLU A 143 22.19 3.54 0.14
N LEU A 144 21.91 2.96 1.31
CA LEU A 144 20.74 3.29 2.13
C LEU A 144 21.11 3.94 3.47
N VAL A 145 22.30 3.63 4.00
CA VAL A 145 22.70 4.09 5.34
C VAL A 145 22.58 5.60 5.57
N SER A 146 22.75 6.42 4.51
CA SER A 146 22.65 7.87 4.54
C SER A 146 21.21 8.39 4.73
N SER A 147 20.21 7.65 4.25
CA SER A 147 18.81 8.09 4.20
C SER A 147 17.94 7.54 5.34
N TYR A 148 18.45 6.61 6.15
CA TYR A 148 17.69 6.03 7.26
C TYR A 148 17.45 7.04 8.40
N LEU A 149 16.17 7.27 8.73
CA LEU A 149 15.74 8.19 9.79
C LEU A 149 15.16 7.46 11.02
N GLY A 150 15.27 6.13 11.09
CA GLY A 150 14.62 5.32 12.12
C GLY A 150 13.38 4.59 11.62
N GLY A 151 12.71 3.87 12.51
CA GLY A 151 11.49 3.17 12.16
C GLY A 151 10.94 2.26 13.26
N LYS A 152 9.93 1.47 12.91
CA LYS A 152 9.20 0.58 13.83
C LYS A 152 8.82 -0.72 13.12
N ASP A 153 8.91 -1.82 13.85
CA ASP A 153 8.43 -3.13 13.42
C ASP A 153 7.05 -3.42 14.01
N PHE A 154 6.03 -3.43 13.15
CA PHE A 154 4.66 -3.79 13.49
C PHE A 154 4.40 -5.29 13.38
N VAL A 155 5.28 -6.08 12.77
CA VAL A 155 5.19 -7.53 12.75
C VAL A 155 5.59 -8.11 14.11
N ASN A 156 6.73 -7.64 14.65
CA ASN A 156 7.27 -8.12 15.93
C ASN A 156 7.00 -7.17 17.11
N ASN A 157 6.44 -5.99 16.84
CA ASN A 157 6.10 -4.98 17.84
C ASN A 157 7.31 -4.44 18.63
N ASP A 158 8.38 -4.11 17.92
CA ASP A 158 9.57 -3.47 18.45
C ASP A 158 10.01 -2.26 17.58
N ASN A 159 11.17 -1.67 17.87
CA ASN A 159 11.68 -0.49 17.16
C ASN A 159 12.80 -0.84 16.16
N ASP A 160 12.94 -2.11 15.75
CA ASP A 160 13.96 -2.56 14.81
C ASP A 160 13.32 -3.01 13.48
N PRO A 161 13.17 -2.11 12.49
CA PRO A 161 12.56 -2.43 11.22
C PRO A 161 13.56 -3.09 10.24
N MET A 162 14.61 -3.78 10.73
CA MET A 162 15.58 -4.45 9.86
C MET A 162 14.87 -5.38 8.86
N ASP A 163 15.23 -5.25 7.58
CA ASP A 163 14.64 -6.05 6.52
C ASP A 163 15.19 -7.49 6.56
N ASP A 164 14.28 -8.46 6.50
CA ASP A 164 14.56 -9.89 6.48
C ASP A 164 13.94 -10.61 5.27
N GLU A 165 13.28 -9.88 4.36
CA GLU A 165 12.81 -10.40 3.05
C GLU A 165 13.60 -9.77 1.90
N GLY A 166 13.82 -8.45 1.94
CA GLY A 166 14.56 -7.66 0.96
C GLY A 166 13.71 -6.67 0.14
N HIS A 167 12.39 -6.81 0.14
CA HIS A 167 11.50 -5.98 -0.67
C HIS A 167 11.41 -4.54 -0.21
N GLY A 168 11.32 -4.30 1.10
CA GLY A 168 11.37 -2.95 1.65
C GLY A 168 12.66 -2.23 1.29
N SER A 169 13.82 -2.91 1.37
CA SER A 169 15.11 -2.35 0.96
C SER A 169 15.19 -2.05 -0.54
N HIS A 170 14.53 -2.87 -1.38
CA HIS A 170 14.42 -2.63 -2.82
C HIS A 170 13.58 -1.40 -3.12
N VAL A 171 12.41 -1.32 -2.50
CA VAL A 171 11.49 -0.19 -2.61
C VAL A 171 12.13 1.10 -2.12
N SER A 172 12.78 1.09 -0.95
CA SER A 172 13.48 2.25 -0.39
C SER A 172 14.65 2.71 -1.25
N GLY A 173 15.40 1.79 -1.85
CA GLY A 173 16.48 2.14 -2.79
C GLY A 173 16.00 2.87 -4.04
N ILE A 174 14.84 2.49 -4.59
CA ILE A 174 14.23 3.20 -5.73
C ILE A 174 13.94 4.66 -5.37
N ILE A 175 13.64 4.95 -4.10
CA ILE A 175 13.44 6.32 -3.61
C ILE A 175 14.79 7.01 -3.37
N THR A 176 15.68 6.40 -2.57
CA THR A 176 16.76 7.12 -1.88
C THR A 176 18.17 6.57 -2.06
N ALA A 177 18.39 5.55 -2.90
CA ALA A 177 19.74 5.04 -3.09
C ALA A 177 20.70 6.15 -3.54
N ASP A 178 21.83 6.28 -2.84
CA ASP A 178 22.86 7.31 -3.09
C ASP A 178 23.37 7.30 -4.54
N GLY A 179 23.36 6.13 -5.18
CA GLY A 179 23.92 5.90 -6.50
C GLY A 179 25.40 5.52 -6.45
N ILE A 180 25.82 4.80 -5.40
CA ILE A 180 27.16 4.19 -5.32
C ILE A 180 27.35 3.26 -6.53
N ASP A 181 26.34 2.45 -6.85
CA ASP A 181 26.09 1.97 -8.21
C ASP A 181 25.19 2.99 -8.93
N PRO A 182 25.70 3.67 -9.98
CA PRO A 182 24.92 4.64 -10.74
C PRO A 182 23.61 4.10 -11.33
N LYS A 183 23.49 2.77 -11.54
CA LYS A 183 22.25 2.14 -12.04
C LYS A 183 21.16 2.06 -10.97
N ALA A 184 21.53 2.03 -9.71
CA ALA A 184 20.62 1.90 -8.57
C ALA A 184 20.15 3.25 -8.01
N LYS A 185 20.75 4.37 -8.45
CA LYS A 185 20.47 5.71 -7.93
C LYS A 185 18.96 5.97 -7.81
N GLY A 186 18.54 6.44 -6.64
CA GLY A 186 17.15 6.71 -6.31
C GLY A 186 16.58 7.94 -7.03
N VAL A 187 15.25 8.05 -7.04
CA VAL A 187 14.54 9.22 -7.60
C VAL A 187 14.82 10.49 -6.79
N ALA A 188 14.90 10.39 -5.47
CA ALA A 188 15.18 11.48 -4.53
C ALA A 188 16.29 11.04 -3.55
N PRO A 189 17.54 10.96 -4.01
CA PRO A 189 18.64 10.32 -3.27
C PRO A 189 18.95 11.00 -1.93
N ASP A 190 18.67 12.30 -1.78
CA ASP A 190 18.94 13.04 -0.53
C ASP A 190 17.69 13.17 0.37
N ALA A 191 16.58 12.53 0.01
CA ALA A 191 15.42 12.41 0.91
C ALA A 191 15.70 11.37 2.00
N GLY A 192 14.99 11.47 3.13
CA GLY A 192 15.07 10.49 4.22
C GLY A 192 13.91 9.50 4.22
N ILE A 193 14.19 8.26 4.64
CA ILE A 193 13.20 7.20 4.83
C ILE A 193 12.97 6.93 6.32
N ILE A 194 11.70 6.87 6.69
CA ILE A 194 11.23 6.32 7.97
C ILE A 194 10.62 4.96 7.68
N ALA A 195 11.15 3.90 8.28
CA ALA A 195 10.77 2.53 7.94
C ALA A 195 9.66 1.99 8.85
N GLY A 196 8.51 1.65 8.29
CA GLY A 196 7.48 0.87 8.97
C GLY A 196 7.48 -0.56 8.46
N LYS A 197 8.03 -1.51 9.23
CA LYS A 197 7.96 -2.92 8.87
C LYS A 197 6.57 -3.45 9.21
N VAL A 198 5.77 -3.70 8.18
CA VAL A 198 4.38 -4.19 8.27
C VAL A 198 4.19 -5.54 7.58
N LEU A 199 5.24 -6.03 6.91
CA LEU A 199 5.30 -7.34 6.26
C LEU A 199 6.45 -8.17 6.86
N ASP A 200 6.18 -9.45 7.08
CA ASP A 200 7.11 -10.42 7.65
C ASP A 200 8.18 -10.86 6.65
N GLN A 201 9.08 -11.74 7.09
CA GLN A 201 10.14 -12.38 6.29
C GLN A 201 9.67 -13.13 5.04
N ASN A 202 8.36 -13.40 4.91
CA ASN A 202 7.75 -14.02 3.74
C ASN A 202 7.04 -13.00 2.83
N GLY A 203 7.20 -11.70 3.12
CA GLY A 203 6.54 -10.63 2.40
C GLY A 203 5.05 -10.54 2.68
N SER A 204 4.58 -11.01 3.85
CA SER A 204 3.18 -11.00 4.21
C SER A 204 2.91 -10.30 5.53
N GLY A 205 1.79 -9.59 5.60
CA GLY A 205 1.32 -8.94 6.80
C GLY A 205 -0.19 -8.92 6.85
N TYR A 206 -0.70 -8.05 7.70
CA TYR A 206 -2.11 -7.92 8.00
C TYR A 206 -2.54 -6.47 7.90
N PHE A 207 -3.79 -6.25 7.51
CA PHE A 207 -4.27 -4.89 7.28
C PHE A 207 -4.27 -4.06 8.58
N SER A 208 -4.54 -4.66 9.75
CA SER A 208 -4.54 -3.88 11.00
C SER A 208 -3.16 -3.36 11.39
N ASP A 209 -2.07 -4.04 11.01
CA ASP A 209 -0.71 -3.52 11.20
C ASP A 209 -0.46 -2.33 10.26
N ILE A 210 -0.98 -2.38 9.03
CA ILE A 210 -0.93 -1.26 8.08
C ILE A 210 -1.76 -0.07 8.60
N VAL A 211 -2.96 -0.29 9.14
CA VAL A 211 -3.79 0.76 9.74
C VAL A 211 -3.03 1.45 10.89
N ALA A 212 -2.47 0.66 11.81
CA ALA A 212 -1.67 1.19 12.92
C ALA A 212 -0.45 1.96 12.42
N ALA A 213 0.23 1.46 11.39
CA ALA A 213 1.41 2.08 10.82
C ALA A 213 1.10 3.39 10.08
N ILE A 214 -0.07 3.52 9.44
CA ILE A 214 -0.49 4.79 8.82
C ILE A 214 -0.74 5.85 9.90
N TYR A 215 -1.42 5.50 11.00
CA TYR A 215 -1.59 6.44 12.11
C TYR A 215 -0.25 6.84 12.72
N TRP A 216 0.65 5.88 12.97
CA TRP A 216 2.00 6.16 13.45
C TRP A 216 2.81 7.05 12.49
N ALA A 217 2.70 6.83 11.18
CA ALA A 217 3.38 7.63 10.16
C ALA A 217 2.96 9.12 10.19
N VAL A 218 1.74 9.39 10.67
CA VAL A 218 1.16 10.73 10.78
C VAL A 218 1.39 11.34 12.16
N ASP A 219 1.14 10.56 13.21
CA ASP A 219 1.04 10.99 14.62
C ASP A 219 2.34 10.80 15.41
N GLY A 220 3.41 10.29 14.79
CA GLY A 220 4.66 10.03 15.50
C GLY A 220 4.57 8.87 16.49
N SER A 221 5.48 8.86 17.46
CA SER A 221 5.65 7.75 18.40
C SER A 221 4.71 7.84 19.60
N ASP A 222 4.27 9.04 19.98
CA ASP A 222 3.31 9.27 21.06
C ASP A 222 1.85 9.02 20.66
N GLY A 223 1.56 8.94 19.35
CA GLY A 223 0.23 8.68 18.81
C GLY A 223 -0.69 9.91 18.81
N VAL A 224 -0.14 11.12 18.95
CA VAL A 224 -0.86 12.38 19.00
C VAL A 224 -0.37 13.34 17.92
N TYR A 225 -1.14 13.49 16.84
CA TYR A 225 -0.84 14.48 15.82
C TYR A 225 -0.66 15.92 16.36
N GLY A 226 0.32 16.62 15.82
CA GLY A 226 0.60 18.02 16.07
C GLY A 226 1.58 18.26 17.22
N THR A 227 2.26 17.21 17.68
CA THR A 227 3.29 17.25 18.72
C THR A 227 4.70 17.31 18.10
N GLY A 228 5.72 17.38 18.95
CA GLY A 228 7.10 17.57 18.51
C GLY A 228 7.75 16.33 17.90
N ASP A 229 7.15 15.14 18.05
CA ASP A 229 7.66 13.87 17.53
C ASP A 229 6.97 13.40 16.25
N ASP A 230 5.99 14.16 15.74
CA ASP A 230 5.48 14.00 14.38
C ASP A 230 6.64 13.93 13.39
N PHE A 231 6.63 12.92 12.53
CA PHE A 231 7.71 12.75 11.56
C PHE A 231 7.79 13.89 10.54
N GLY A 232 6.67 14.55 10.24
CA GLY A 232 6.57 15.54 9.18
C GLY A 232 6.82 14.94 7.81
N ALA A 233 6.29 13.73 7.56
CA ALA A 233 6.44 13.02 6.30
C ALA A 233 5.71 13.74 5.15
N ASP A 234 6.36 13.81 3.99
CA ASP A 234 5.79 14.36 2.77
C ASP A 234 4.90 13.32 2.04
N GLY A 235 5.17 12.03 2.27
CA GLY A 235 4.35 10.94 1.73
C GLY A 235 4.52 9.61 2.47
N ILE A 236 3.53 8.72 2.27
CA ILE A 236 3.55 7.33 2.73
C ILE A 236 3.58 6.43 1.48
N SER A 237 4.58 5.57 1.36
CA SER A 237 4.73 4.63 0.26
C SER A 237 4.29 3.22 0.69
N MET A 238 3.33 2.66 -0.02
CA MET A 238 2.77 1.33 0.22
C MET A 238 2.90 0.46 -1.03
N SER A 239 4.03 -0.24 -1.14
CA SER A 239 4.33 -1.19 -2.22
C SER A 239 3.80 -2.59 -1.92
N LEU A 240 2.54 -2.63 -1.50
CA LEU A 240 1.88 -3.80 -0.98
C LEU A 240 0.42 -3.85 -1.42
N GLY A 241 -0.21 -5.01 -1.32
CA GLY A 241 -1.61 -5.15 -1.64
C GLY A 241 -2.21 -6.50 -1.29
N THR A 242 -3.53 -6.53 -1.33
CA THR A 242 -4.32 -7.75 -1.13
C THR A 242 -4.35 -8.62 -2.39
N ALA A 243 -4.69 -9.89 -2.21
CA ALA A 243 -4.95 -10.84 -3.29
C ALA A 243 -6.46 -11.00 -3.53
N ALA A 244 -6.84 -11.78 -4.56
CA ALA A 244 -8.23 -12.16 -4.77
C ALA A 244 -8.82 -12.80 -3.48
N PRO A 245 -10.06 -12.45 -3.08
CA PRO A 245 -11.08 -11.72 -3.85
C PRO A 245 -11.04 -10.18 -3.70
N TYR A 246 -10.08 -9.59 -2.99
CA TYR A 246 -10.03 -8.16 -2.68
C TYR A 246 -9.42 -7.29 -3.82
N VAL A 247 -9.85 -7.57 -5.05
CA VAL A 247 -9.39 -6.89 -6.27
C VAL A 247 -10.60 -6.31 -7.00
N TYR A 248 -10.57 -5.01 -7.29
CA TYR A 248 -11.75 -4.26 -7.72
C TYR A 248 -11.53 -3.49 -9.01
N LYS A 249 -12.56 -3.42 -9.85
CA LYS A 249 -12.56 -2.57 -11.07
C LYS A 249 -12.82 -1.10 -10.80
N GLY A 250 -13.47 -0.79 -9.68
CA GLY A 250 -13.75 0.56 -9.21
C GLY A 250 -13.14 0.83 -7.84
N PHE A 251 -13.63 1.90 -7.21
CA PHE A 251 -13.23 2.26 -5.86
C PHE A 251 -13.78 1.28 -4.83
N CYS A 252 -13.03 1.06 -3.75
CA CYS A 252 -13.32 0.05 -2.72
C CYS A 252 -13.40 0.64 -1.30
N ASN A 253 -13.77 1.91 -1.17
CA ASN A 253 -13.74 2.66 0.11
C ASN A 253 -14.45 1.95 1.28
N ASN A 254 -15.49 1.17 1.00
CA ASN A 254 -16.28 0.48 2.03
C ASN A 254 -15.82 -0.95 2.30
N ALA A 255 -14.79 -1.45 1.60
CA ALA A 255 -14.32 -2.83 1.75
C ALA A 255 -13.55 -3.03 3.07
N LEU A 256 -12.71 -2.06 3.45
CA LEU A 256 -12.02 -1.97 4.74
C LEU A 256 -12.10 -0.53 5.28
N PRO A 257 -13.21 -0.14 5.95
CA PRO A 257 -13.45 1.24 6.37
C PRO A 257 -12.35 1.84 7.25
N ASP A 258 -11.76 1.05 8.16
CA ASP A 258 -10.66 1.50 9.01
C ASP A 258 -9.41 1.91 8.22
N LEU A 259 -9.06 1.13 7.19
CA LEU A 259 -7.96 1.45 6.30
C LEU A 259 -8.28 2.68 5.44
N THR A 260 -9.50 2.79 4.94
CA THR A 260 -9.97 4.00 4.24
C THR A 260 -9.86 5.23 5.12
N ASN A 261 -10.26 5.13 6.39
CA ASN A 261 -10.21 6.23 7.35
C ASN A 261 -8.77 6.61 7.71
N ALA A 262 -7.87 5.64 7.88
CA ALA A 262 -6.45 5.90 8.13
C ALA A 262 -5.78 6.60 6.93
N ILE A 263 -6.02 6.14 5.70
CA ILE A 263 -5.50 6.78 4.48
C ILE A 263 -6.07 8.19 4.34
N LYS A 264 -7.38 8.36 4.51
CA LYS A 264 -8.01 9.67 4.48
C LYS A 264 -7.41 10.60 5.53
N TYR A 265 -7.17 10.09 6.74
CA TYR A 265 -6.57 10.84 7.82
C TYR A 265 -5.18 11.37 7.44
N ALA A 266 -4.31 10.55 6.85
CA ALA A 266 -3.01 10.99 6.35
C ALA A 266 -3.13 12.08 5.28
N VAL A 267 -4.06 11.91 4.32
CA VAL A 267 -4.32 12.91 3.27
C VAL A 267 -4.83 14.23 3.85
N ASP A 268 -5.74 14.19 4.83
CA ASP A 268 -6.24 15.38 5.54
C ASP A 268 -5.12 16.13 6.30
N LYS A 269 -4.00 15.46 6.60
CA LYS A 269 -2.78 16.04 7.17
C LYS A 269 -1.74 16.45 6.12
N ASN A 270 -2.14 16.53 4.85
CA ASN A 270 -1.31 16.90 3.71
C ASN A 270 -0.16 15.91 3.41
N ILE A 271 -0.32 14.64 3.79
CA ILE A 271 0.63 13.58 3.47
C ILE A 271 0.10 12.82 2.25
N THR A 272 0.89 12.76 1.17
CA THR A 272 0.48 12.02 -0.03
C THR A 272 0.63 10.51 0.21
N VAL A 273 -0.48 9.77 0.16
CA VAL A 273 -0.46 8.31 0.28
C VAL A 273 -0.34 7.69 -1.12
N VAL A 274 0.77 7.00 -1.38
CA VAL A 274 1.07 6.38 -2.68
C VAL A 274 0.98 4.87 -2.53
N ALA A 275 0.09 4.23 -3.30
CA ALA A 275 -0.19 2.80 -3.19
C ALA A 275 -0.05 2.07 -4.53
N ALA A 276 0.50 0.86 -4.47
CA ALA A 276 0.58 -0.02 -5.63
C ALA A 276 -0.81 -0.45 -6.12
N ALA A 277 -1.00 -0.49 -7.44
CA ALA A 277 -2.26 -0.93 -8.03
C ALA A 277 -2.51 -2.44 -7.89
N GLY A 278 -1.49 -3.25 -7.59
CA GLY A 278 -1.59 -4.70 -7.57
C GLY A 278 -1.06 -5.35 -8.85
N ASN A 279 -0.72 -6.65 -8.76
CA ASN A 279 -0.17 -7.44 -9.86
C ASN A 279 -1.20 -8.42 -10.48
N SER A 280 -2.50 -8.11 -10.36
CA SER A 280 -3.60 -8.95 -10.86
C SER A 280 -4.04 -8.61 -12.29
N GLY A 281 -3.30 -7.75 -12.98
CA GLY A 281 -3.52 -7.39 -14.37
C GLY A 281 -4.93 -6.85 -14.65
N GLY A 282 -5.57 -7.48 -15.63
CA GLY A 282 -6.94 -7.16 -16.04
C GLY A 282 -8.02 -7.52 -15.02
N SER A 283 -7.73 -8.03 -13.83
CA SER A 283 -8.74 -8.32 -12.81
C SER A 283 -9.19 -7.08 -12.04
N GLY A 284 -8.32 -6.09 -11.85
CA GLY A 284 -8.63 -4.90 -11.08
C GLY A 284 -7.44 -4.30 -10.35
N VAL A 285 -7.75 -3.42 -9.41
CA VAL A 285 -6.83 -2.80 -8.46
C VAL A 285 -7.06 -3.40 -7.08
N SER A 286 -6.00 -3.81 -6.38
CA SER A 286 -6.09 -4.37 -5.02
C SER A 286 -6.23 -3.29 -3.95
N ILE A 287 -6.71 -3.64 -2.77
CA ILE A 287 -6.59 -2.78 -1.56
C ILE A 287 -5.10 -2.69 -1.17
N PRO A 288 -4.53 -1.52 -0.79
CA PRO A 288 -5.19 -0.21 -0.60
C PRO A 288 -5.30 0.67 -1.87
N GLY A 289 -4.70 0.28 -2.99
CA GLY A 289 -4.75 1.07 -4.23
C GLY A 289 -6.16 1.36 -4.74
N CYS A 290 -7.17 0.52 -4.46
CA CYS A 290 -8.54 0.83 -4.88
C CYS A 290 -9.26 1.87 -3.99
N ILE A 291 -8.65 2.35 -2.91
CA ILE A 291 -9.23 3.37 -2.02
C ILE A 291 -9.06 4.74 -2.66
N SER A 292 -10.15 5.53 -2.76
CA SER A 292 -10.17 6.77 -3.55
C SER A 292 -9.27 7.91 -3.06
N TYR A 293 -8.72 7.78 -1.86
CA TYR A 293 -7.80 8.77 -1.27
C TYR A 293 -6.33 8.42 -1.54
N SER A 294 -6.05 7.23 -2.07
CA SER A 294 -4.69 6.80 -2.43
C SER A 294 -4.34 7.35 -3.82
N THR A 295 -3.12 7.86 -3.98
CA THR A 295 -2.50 8.04 -5.30
C THR A 295 -2.07 6.67 -5.82
N THR A 296 -2.81 6.10 -6.78
CA THR A 296 -2.68 4.70 -7.16
C THR A 296 -1.78 4.50 -8.37
N VAL A 297 -0.78 3.62 -8.23
CA VAL A 297 0.34 3.50 -9.18
C VAL A 297 0.36 2.17 -9.91
N GLY A 298 0.27 2.24 -11.25
CA GLY A 298 0.47 1.12 -12.16
C GLY A 298 1.89 1.08 -12.73
N ALA A 299 2.22 -0.04 -13.38
CA ALA A 299 3.56 -0.29 -13.92
C ALA A 299 3.60 -0.22 -15.45
N VAL A 300 4.59 0.49 -15.98
CA VAL A 300 4.98 0.44 -17.40
C VAL A 300 6.40 -0.12 -17.56
N SER A 301 6.67 -0.63 -18.75
CA SER A 301 8.02 -1.02 -19.18
C SER A 301 8.85 0.19 -19.65
N SER A 302 10.12 -0.05 -19.96
CA SER A 302 11.04 0.95 -20.52
C SER A 302 10.59 1.54 -21.87
N THR A 303 9.63 0.90 -22.55
CA THR A 303 9.04 1.39 -23.82
C THR A 303 7.64 2.00 -23.62
N ASP A 304 7.29 2.45 -22.41
CA ASP A 304 5.98 3.03 -22.06
C ASP A 304 4.78 2.08 -22.31
N LYS A 305 5.01 0.77 -22.46
CA LYS A 305 3.91 -0.21 -22.53
C LYS A 305 3.50 -0.62 -21.13
N VAL A 306 2.21 -0.55 -20.80
CA VAL A 306 1.66 -1.08 -19.55
C VAL A 306 2.04 -2.55 -19.37
N ALA A 307 2.54 -2.90 -18.18
CA ALA A 307 2.89 -4.28 -17.87
C ALA A 307 1.62 -5.16 -17.84
N SER A 308 1.73 -6.41 -18.29
CA SER A 308 0.60 -7.35 -18.32
C SER A 308 0.02 -7.60 -16.93
N PHE A 309 0.87 -7.64 -15.91
CA PHE A 309 0.49 -7.81 -14.50
C PHE A 309 -0.06 -6.54 -13.86
N SER A 310 0.17 -5.34 -14.41
CA SER A 310 -0.24 -4.10 -13.74
C SER A 310 -1.74 -4.07 -13.54
N GLY A 311 -2.19 -3.83 -12.31
CA GLY A 311 -3.60 -3.64 -11.97
C GLY A 311 -4.25 -2.55 -12.81
N LYS A 312 -5.48 -2.80 -13.26
CA LYS A 312 -6.24 -1.91 -14.17
C LYS A 312 -7.65 -1.68 -13.66
N GLY A 313 -8.08 -0.42 -13.59
CA GLY A 313 -9.41 -0.03 -13.13
C GLY A 313 -9.57 1.47 -12.99
N ASN A 314 -10.76 1.90 -12.57
CA ASN A 314 -11.08 3.33 -12.41
C ASN A 314 -10.30 3.99 -11.28
N ALA A 315 -9.81 3.21 -10.32
CA ALA A 315 -8.99 3.67 -9.22
C ALA A 315 -7.52 3.91 -9.61
N LEU A 316 -7.07 3.47 -10.79
CA LEU A 316 -5.70 3.72 -11.26
C LEU A 316 -5.53 5.22 -11.58
N ASP A 317 -4.53 5.87 -10.98
CA ASP A 317 -4.32 7.31 -11.17
C ASP A 317 -3.14 7.63 -12.06
N ILE A 318 -2.03 6.92 -11.93
CA ILE A 318 -0.80 7.21 -12.67
C ILE A 318 0.02 5.94 -12.87
N THR A 319 0.96 5.98 -13.81
CA THR A 319 1.94 4.93 -14.01
C THR A 319 3.37 5.42 -13.85
N ALA A 320 4.26 4.51 -13.48
CA ALA A 320 5.71 4.71 -13.48
C ALA A 320 6.41 3.43 -13.94
N PRO A 321 7.70 3.50 -14.31
CA PRO A 321 8.47 2.31 -14.67
C PRO A 321 8.43 1.27 -13.54
N GLY A 322 8.05 0.04 -13.86
CA GLY A 322 7.91 -1.05 -12.87
C GLY A 322 8.30 -2.42 -13.42
N VAL A 323 9.04 -2.47 -14.53
CA VAL A 323 9.52 -3.71 -15.14
C VAL A 323 11.04 -3.69 -15.16
N SER A 324 11.66 -4.73 -14.59
CA SER A 324 13.12 -4.89 -14.49
C SER A 324 13.81 -3.69 -13.84
N ILE A 325 13.30 -3.26 -12.69
CA ILE A 325 13.84 -2.13 -11.93
C ILE A 325 14.95 -2.63 -11.02
N TYR A 326 16.17 -2.12 -11.24
CA TYR A 326 17.36 -2.41 -10.46
C TYR A 326 17.41 -1.57 -9.18
N SER A 327 17.63 -2.20 -8.02
CA SER A 327 17.73 -1.51 -6.73
C SER A 327 18.47 -2.38 -5.70
N SER A 328 18.77 -1.80 -4.53
CA SER A 328 19.38 -2.45 -3.36
C SER A 328 18.51 -3.59 -2.81
N VAL A 329 19.11 -4.61 -2.20
CA VAL A 329 18.41 -5.67 -1.47
C VAL A 329 19.18 -6.01 -0.18
N LEU A 330 18.89 -7.16 0.44
CA LEU A 330 19.58 -7.62 1.65
C LEU A 330 21.11 -7.69 1.49
N GLY A 331 21.81 -7.54 2.62
CA GLY A 331 23.26 -7.45 2.64
C GLY A 331 23.75 -6.17 1.95
N ASN A 332 24.67 -6.32 1.00
CA ASN A 332 25.14 -5.23 0.13
C ASN A 332 24.80 -5.51 -1.34
N GLY A 333 23.74 -6.29 -1.56
CA GLY A 333 23.37 -6.82 -2.87
C GLY A 333 22.42 -5.93 -3.65
N TYR A 334 22.25 -6.23 -4.92
CA TYR A 334 21.30 -5.57 -5.81
C TYR A 334 20.49 -6.61 -6.57
N ALA A 335 19.27 -6.24 -6.97
CA ALA A 335 18.42 -7.09 -7.80
C ALA A 335 17.54 -6.28 -8.75
N SER A 336 17.17 -6.91 -9.88
CA SER A 336 16.19 -6.35 -10.81
C SER A 336 14.84 -7.04 -10.64
N TRP A 337 13.81 -6.29 -10.21
CA TRP A 337 12.47 -6.82 -10.00
C TRP A 337 11.41 -6.09 -10.82
N SER A 338 10.30 -6.80 -11.06
CA SER A 338 9.12 -6.27 -11.76
C SER A 338 7.92 -6.32 -10.83
N GLY A 339 7.11 -5.27 -10.85
CA GLY A 339 5.90 -5.16 -10.04
C GLY A 339 5.39 -3.73 -9.98
N THR A 340 4.10 -3.58 -9.66
CA THR A 340 3.57 -2.26 -9.27
C THR A 340 4.27 -1.72 -8.02
N SER A 341 4.79 -2.60 -7.16
CA SER A 341 5.70 -2.25 -6.05
C SER A 341 6.97 -1.52 -6.45
N MET A 342 7.48 -1.69 -7.67
CA MET A 342 8.67 -0.96 -8.12
C MET A 342 8.30 0.39 -8.76
N ALA A 343 7.08 0.51 -9.27
CA ALA A 343 6.55 1.77 -9.82
C ALA A 343 6.14 2.75 -8.71
N THR A 344 5.51 2.26 -7.65
CA THR A 344 5.08 3.02 -6.47
C THR A 344 6.17 3.92 -5.86
N PRO A 345 7.37 3.41 -5.50
CA PRO A 345 8.42 4.23 -4.91
C PRO A 345 8.94 5.30 -5.87
N MET A 346 8.84 5.11 -7.19
CA MET A 346 9.19 6.19 -8.13
C MET A 346 8.27 7.40 -7.95
N ILE A 347 6.96 7.16 -7.78
CA ILE A 347 6.01 8.23 -7.51
C ILE A 347 6.28 8.86 -6.14
N SER A 348 6.57 8.07 -5.11
CA SER A 348 6.94 8.59 -3.78
C SER A 348 8.21 9.46 -3.83
N GLY A 349 9.21 9.09 -4.63
CA GLY A 349 10.38 9.92 -4.89
C GLY A 349 10.03 11.22 -5.62
N VAL A 350 9.15 11.18 -6.63
CA VAL A 350 8.68 12.40 -7.30
C VAL A 350 7.89 13.31 -6.35
N VAL A 351 7.11 12.76 -5.42
CA VAL A 351 6.45 13.53 -4.35
C VAL A 351 7.49 14.28 -3.52
N ALA A 352 8.58 13.63 -3.10
CA ALA A 352 9.67 14.28 -2.40
C ALA A 352 10.32 15.39 -3.25
N LEU A 353 10.61 15.16 -4.54
CA LEU A 353 11.16 16.18 -5.42
C LEU A 353 10.22 17.40 -5.60
N ILE A 354 8.90 17.17 -5.70
CA ILE A 354 7.89 18.25 -5.77
C ILE A 354 7.90 19.04 -4.46
N LYS A 355 7.91 18.36 -3.31
CA LYS A 355 7.91 18.99 -2.00
C LYS A 355 9.22 19.71 -1.71
N TYR A 356 10.34 19.29 -2.30
CA TYR A 356 11.58 20.05 -2.22
C TYR A 356 11.45 21.39 -2.95
N ALA A 357 10.91 21.37 -4.17
CA ALA A 357 10.69 22.58 -4.96
C ALA A 357 9.61 23.51 -4.35
N ASN A 358 8.61 22.93 -3.68
CA ASN A 358 7.57 23.67 -2.97
C ASN A 358 7.23 23.00 -1.62
N PRO A 359 7.96 23.33 -0.54
CA PRO A 359 7.77 22.71 0.78
C PRO A 359 6.36 22.86 1.35
N THR A 360 5.67 23.94 1.00
CA THR A 360 4.31 24.25 1.45
C THR A 360 3.20 23.64 0.58
N ALA A 361 3.55 22.93 -0.51
CA ALA A 361 2.54 22.28 -1.35
C ALA A 361 1.71 21.30 -0.52
N ILE A 362 0.39 21.51 -0.53
CA ILE A 362 -0.58 20.59 0.04
C ILE A 362 -0.77 19.38 -0.89
N GLN A 363 -1.31 18.29 -0.36
CA GLN A 363 -1.44 17.02 -1.08
C GLN A 363 -2.15 17.16 -2.45
N SER A 364 -3.21 17.96 -2.53
CA SER A 364 -3.95 18.15 -3.79
C SER A 364 -3.16 18.89 -4.87
N VAL A 365 -2.23 19.78 -4.47
CA VAL A 365 -1.31 20.45 -5.39
C VAL A 365 -0.26 19.47 -5.90
N VAL A 366 0.23 18.58 -5.02
CA VAL A 366 1.16 17.50 -5.41
C VAL A 366 0.50 16.56 -6.42
N GLU A 367 -0.71 16.09 -6.15
CA GLU A 367 -1.47 15.24 -7.09
C GLU A 367 -1.73 15.94 -8.42
N ASN A 368 -2.16 17.21 -8.38
CA ASN A 368 -2.39 17.95 -9.61
C ASN A 368 -1.12 18.05 -10.45
N LYS A 369 0.04 18.32 -9.82
CA LYS A 369 1.35 18.31 -10.51
C LYS A 369 1.68 16.95 -11.11
N LEU A 370 1.48 15.86 -10.36
CA LEU A 370 1.70 14.49 -10.87
C LEU A 370 0.83 14.20 -12.09
N PHE A 371 -0.47 14.50 -12.01
CA PHE A 371 -1.46 14.09 -13.01
C PHE A 371 -1.46 14.99 -14.25
N SER A 372 -1.47 16.32 -14.06
CA SER A 372 -1.53 17.27 -15.18
C SER A 372 -0.26 17.29 -16.02
N THR A 373 0.88 16.88 -15.44
CA THR A 373 2.16 16.80 -16.15
C THR A 373 2.52 15.38 -16.57
N ALA A 374 1.68 14.38 -16.30
CA ALA A 374 1.91 13.02 -16.78
C ALA A 374 2.01 13.00 -18.32
N LYS A 375 2.82 12.08 -18.86
CA LYS A 375 2.82 11.77 -20.27
C LYS A 375 1.58 10.93 -20.56
N ASP A 376 0.56 11.54 -21.16
CA ASP A 376 -0.65 10.85 -21.60
C ASP A 376 -0.28 9.71 -22.58
N LEU A 377 -0.76 8.50 -22.28
CA LEU A 377 -0.47 7.26 -22.98
C LEU A 377 -1.78 6.48 -23.12
N GLY A 378 -1.90 5.71 -24.20
CA GLY A 378 -3.12 4.94 -24.43
C GLY A 378 -4.24 5.82 -24.97
N ARG A 379 -5.41 5.81 -24.31
CA ARG A 379 -6.56 6.63 -24.73
C ARG A 379 -6.38 8.02 -24.13
N SER A 380 -6.59 9.06 -24.94
CA SER A 380 -6.45 10.43 -24.46
C SER A 380 -7.28 10.72 -23.20
N GLY A 381 -6.63 11.38 -22.23
CA GLY A 381 -7.17 11.66 -20.91
C GLY A 381 -6.99 10.49 -19.94
N LYS A 382 -7.62 10.57 -18.75
CA LYS A 382 -7.53 9.47 -17.77
C LYS A 382 -8.14 8.18 -18.33
N ASP A 383 -7.37 7.10 -18.37
CA ASP A 383 -7.83 5.77 -18.75
C ASP A 383 -7.53 4.70 -17.69
N THR A 384 -8.10 3.51 -17.84
CA THR A 384 -8.01 2.43 -16.83
C THR A 384 -6.73 1.59 -16.90
N SER A 385 -5.84 1.86 -17.87
CA SER A 385 -4.57 1.13 -18.08
C SER A 385 -3.35 1.96 -17.74
N TYR A 386 -3.39 3.28 -17.96
CA TYR A 386 -2.30 4.21 -17.70
C TYR A 386 -2.66 5.28 -16.65
N GLY A 387 -3.91 5.34 -16.20
CA GLY A 387 -4.38 6.45 -15.37
C GLY A 387 -4.30 7.75 -16.18
N TRP A 388 -3.74 8.81 -15.60
CA TRP A 388 -3.38 10.05 -16.27
C TRP A 388 -2.15 9.94 -17.19
N GLY A 389 -1.46 8.80 -17.17
CA GLY A 389 -0.27 8.56 -17.98
C GLY A 389 0.95 8.21 -17.13
N ARG A 390 2.13 8.27 -17.74
CA ARG A 390 3.40 8.02 -17.05
C ARG A 390 3.94 9.30 -16.41
N VAL A 391 4.36 9.25 -15.15
CA VAL A 391 4.95 10.40 -14.45
C VAL A 391 6.15 11.01 -15.18
N ARG A 392 6.27 12.34 -15.12
CA ARG A 392 7.40 13.14 -15.61
C ARG A 392 7.90 14.06 -14.49
N ALA A 393 8.89 13.60 -13.73
CA ALA A 393 9.47 14.31 -12.59
C ALA A 393 9.90 15.74 -12.95
N ASN A 394 10.63 15.89 -14.07
CA ASN A 394 11.12 17.18 -14.56
C ASN A 394 10.03 18.22 -14.85
N LEU A 395 8.82 17.80 -15.17
CA LEU A 395 7.69 18.72 -15.37
C LEU A 395 6.89 18.92 -14.08
N ALA A 396 6.73 17.86 -13.29
CA ALA A 396 5.96 17.93 -12.05
C ALA A 396 6.57 18.89 -11.01
N VAL A 397 7.91 18.99 -10.96
CA VAL A 397 8.61 19.88 -10.02
C VAL A 397 8.54 21.37 -10.38
N GLN A 398 8.23 21.72 -11.63
CA GLN A 398 8.26 23.12 -12.12
C GLN A 398 7.16 24.01 -11.56
#